data_AF-A0A920HXP8-F1
#
_entry.id   AF-A0A920HXP8-F1
#
_cell.length_a   1.000
_cell.length_b   1.000
_cell.length_c   1.000
_cell.angle_alpha   90.00
_cell.angle_beta   90.00
_cell.angle_gamma   90.00
#
_symmetry.space_group_name_H-M   'P 1'
#
loop_
_entity.id
_entity.type
_entity.pdbx_description
1 polymer ?
#
loop_
_entity_poly.entity_id
_entity_poly.type
_entity_poly.pdbx_seq_one_letter_code
_entity_poly.pdbx_strand_id
1 'polypeptide(L)'
;MNNNATTEEKFLLHSYYNSSPTLKVFDKALDVKAVSGNTMVQDASGTLKVYINDPDNTISSTSFPTEVFIAGEFDTTTSTVNNLKYNGAKFSVSSAGTDANGNEFLNLKSDSTAAINITDTKIKVLYTESKDVSAQFEGGTDVFSGQTEHFGSNRIVLKELNKHSYLNKNIKQPDTLINDDSVDASTPATGGALTVDTTAGFPTSGTLLVGTEQITYTGLTSTTFTGITRGANSTTAAAHLDDASIKLLTFTDGIMSGFKDILRETTLSSVPSTRAVNAPTEGTNVIRERTGAAASGSTSLVVDGGTQGIRVGDMVVGAGIPAGTICDSY
;
A
#
# COMPACT_ATOMS: atom_id res chain seq x y z
N MET A 1 -20.04 -6.05 12.85
CA MET A 1 -18.69 -6.64 12.98
C MET A 1 -18.04 -6.00 14.17
N ASN A 2 -17.77 -6.77 15.22
CA ASN A 2 -17.02 -6.26 16.37
C ASN A 2 -15.61 -5.90 15.89
N ASN A 3 -15.25 -4.63 16.03
CA ASN A 3 -13.92 -4.14 15.73
C ASN A 3 -13.02 -4.58 16.90
N ASN A 4 -12.61 -5.85 16.90
CA ASN A 4 -11.67 -6.37 17.89
C ASN A 4 -10.30 -5.73 17.62
N ALA A 5 -10.02 -4.63 18.29
CA ALA A 5 -8.69 -4.04 18.32
C ALA A 5 -7.76 -5.00 19.08
N THR A 6 -6.79 -5.58 18.37
CA THR A 6 -5.71 -6.36 18.96
C THR A 6 -4.57 -5.43 19.32
N THR A 7 -4.10 -5.48 20.58
CA THR A 7 -2.89 -4.76 21.00
C THR A 7 -1.68 -5.58 20.57
N GLU A 8 -0.77 -4.97 19.81
CA GLU A 8 0.52 -5.55 19.45
C GLU A 8 1.65 -4.73 20.09
N GLU A 9 2.59 -5.39 20.75
CA GLU A 9 3.80 -4.77 21.25
C GLU A 9 4.85 -4.68 20.13
N LYS A 10 5.57 -3.56 20.06
CA LYS A 10 6.67 -3.31 19.12
C LYS A 10 7.89 -2.80 19.89
N PHE A 11 9.08 -3.06 19.36
CA PHE A 11 10.35 -2.70 20.00
C PHE A 11 11.11 -1.67 19.16
N LEU A 12 11.36 -0.50 19.72
CA LEU A 12 12.14 0.56 19.07
C LEU A 12 13.62 0.41 19.44
N LEU A 13 14.47 0.27 18.43
CA LEU A 13 15.90 0.44 18.54
C LEU A 13 16.25 1.90 18.26
N HIS A 14 16.84 2.55 19.25
CA HIS A 14 17.54 3.82 19.10
C HIS A 14 19.00 3.59 19.48
N SER A 15 19.92 3.75 18.53
CA SER A 15 21.35 3.57 18.77
C SER A 15 22.19 4.60 18.01
N TYR A 16 23.36 4.90 18.56
CA TYR A 16 24.44 5.67 17.93
C TYR A 16 25.65 4.78 17.59
N TYR A 17 25.42 3.49 17.35
CA TYR A 17 26.46 2.54 17.00
C TYR A 17 27.31 3.03 15.82
N ASN A 18 28.62 2.91 15.93
CA ASN A 18 29.60 3.40 14.96
C ASN A 18 29.46 4.90 14.61
N SER A 19 29.01 5.73 15.57
CA SER A 19 28.76 7.17 15.38
C SER A 19 27.69 7.51 14.34
N SER A 20 26.80 6.58 14.04
CA SER A 20 25.68 6.80 13.12
C SER A 20 24.34 6.58 13.83
N PRO A 21 23.49 7.61 13.98
CA PRO A 21 22.19 7.43 14.61
C PRO A 21 21.33 6.50 13.75
N THR A 22 20.81 5.45 14.36
CA THR A 22 19.92 4.48 13.72
C THR A 22 18.63 4.34 14.51
N LEU A 23 17.50 4.40 13.79
CA LEU A 23 16.17 4.08 14.29
C LEU A 23 15.60 2.89 13.51
N LYS A 24 15.20 1.84 14.23
CA LYS A 24 14.56 0.66 13.67
C LYS A 24 13.44 0.19 14.60
N VAL A 25 12.37 -0.36 14.04
CA VAL A 25 11.25 -0.93 14.82
C VAL A 25 11.20 -2.43 14.54
N PHE A 26 11.03 -3.24 15.58
CA PHE A 26 10.98 -4.70 15.49
C PHE A 26 9.64 -5.22 16.02
N ASP A 27 9.16 -6.30 15.40
CA ASP A 27 7.94 -6.99 15.84
C ASP A 27 8.20 -7.97 16.98
N LYS A 28 9.47 -8.39 17.18
CA LYS A 28 9.84 -9.39 18.18
C LYS A 28 11.13 -9.03 18.90
N ALA A 29 11.20 -9.41 20.17
CA ALA A 29 12.38 -9.30 21.01
C ALA A 29 12.44 -10.48 21.99
N LEU A 30 13.66 -10.92 22.31
CA LEU A 30 13.92 -11.89 23.37
C LEU A 30 14.71 -11.22 24.48
N ASP A 31 14.34 -11.53 25.72
CA ASP A 31 15.11 -11.15 26.90
C ASP A 31 16.37 -12.01 27.02
N VAL A 32 17.47 -11.43 27.51
CA VAL A 32 18.65 -12.21 27.88
C VAL A 32 18.47 -12.89 29.23
N LYS A 33 19.14 -14.03 29.43
CA LYS A 33 19.13 -14.77 30.68
C LYS A 33 20.54 -14.99 31.18
N ALA A 34 20.82 -14.67 32.44
CA ALA A 34 22.13 -14.93 33.01
C ALA A 34 22.32 -16.43 33.26
N VAL A 35 23.42 -16.99 32.74
CA VAL A 35 23.87 -18.36 32.96
C VAL A 35 25.27 -18.29 33.56
N SER A 36 25.46 -18.86 34.74
CA SER A 36 26.72 -18.78 35.49
C SER A 36 27.21 -17.34 35.71
N GLY A 37 26.28 -16.38 35.84
CA GLY A 37 26.56 -14.97 36.04
C GLY A 37 26.71 -14.14 34.76
N ASN A 38 26.78 -14.77 33.58
CA ASN A 38 26.96 -14.08 32.30
C ASN A 38 25.74 -14.22 31.39
N THR A 39 25.36 -13.16 30.69
CA THR A 39 24.35 -13.15 29.64
C THR A 39 24.95 -13.33 28.25
N MET A 40 26.20 -12.90 28.06
CA MET A 40 26.93 -13.09 26.81
C MET A 40 28.36 -13.55 27.08
N VAL A 41 28.83 -14.53 26.31
CA VAL A 41 30.18 -15.08 26.43
C VAL A 41 30.78 -15.22 25.04
N GLN A 42 31.97 -14.67 24.84
CA GLN A 42 32.75 -14.87 23.62
C GLN A 42 33.76 -16.00 23.80
N ASP A 43 33.75 -16.96 22.89
CA ASP A 43 34.74 -18.02 22.85
C ASP A 43 35.98 -17.63 22.00
N ALA A 44 37.06 -18.39 22.16
CA ALA A 44 38.31 -18.17 21.45
C ALA A 44 38.21 -18.43 19.92
N SER A 45 37.09 -19.01 19.46
CA SER A 45 36.83 -19.25 18.03
C SER A 45 36.17 -18.07 17.32
N GLY A 46 35.83 -17.01 18.07
CA GLY A 46 35.15 -15.83 17.54
C GLY A 46 33.63 -15.97 17.48
N THR A 47 33.05 -16.93 18.20
CA THR A 47 31.60 -17.02 18.36
C THR A 47 31.18 -16.29 19.64
N LEU A 48 30.24 -15.37 19.49
CA LEU A 48 29.60 -14.69 20.61
C LEU A 48 28.31 -15.45 20.96
N LYS A 49 28.33 -16.16 22.08
CA LYS A 49 27.15 -16.84 22.61
C LYS A 49 26.34 -15.87 23.46
N VAL A 50 25.04 -15.75 23.17
CA VAL A 50 24.07 -14.95 23.94
C VAL A 50 23.05 -15.90 24.53
N TYR A 51 22.93 -15.89 25.85
CA TYR A 51 21.92 -16.66 26.57
C TYR A 51 20.62 -15.87 26.61
N ILE A 52 19.53 -16.53 26.27
CA ILE A 52 18.21 -15.91 26.11
C ILE A 52 17.17 -16.61 26.97
N ASN A 53 16.03 -15.93 27.11
CA ASN A 53 14.81 -16.47 27.69
C ASN A 53 13.73 -16.45 26.61
N ASP A 54 13.38 -17.61 26.07
CA ASP A 54 12.39 -17.76 24.99
C ASP A 54 11.19 -18.60 25.47
N PRO A 55 10.33 -18.04 26.34
CA PRO A 55 9.22 -18.78 26.94
C PRO A 55 8.21 -19.30 25.89
N ASP A 56 8.19 -18.69 24.71
CA ASP A 56 7.29 -19.02 23.61
C ASP A 56 7.89 -20.06 22.62
N ASN A 57 9.09 -20.59 22.90
CA ASN A 57 9.81 -21.56 22.06
C ASN A 57 9.89 -21.12 20.58
N THR A 58 10.20 -19.85 20.35
CA THR A 58 10.34 -19.26 19.01
C THR A 58 11.66 -19.60 18.33
N ILE A 59 12.67 -20.08 19.05
CA ILE A 59 13.97 -20.47 18.50
C ILE A 59 14.00 -21.94 18.11
N SER A 60 14.66 -22.23 16.98
CA SER A 60 15.13 -23.59 16.67
C SER A 60 16.40 -23.53 15.80
N SER A 61 17.11 -24.64 15.70
CA SER A 61 18.32 -24.74 14.89
C SER A 61 18.08 -24.55 13.39
N THR A 62 16.83 -24.58 12.94
CA THR A 62 16.43 -24.48 11.52
C THR A 62 15.49 -23.31 11.22
N SER A 63 14.93 -22.65 12.23
CA SER A 63 13.88 -21.64 12.06
C SER A 63 14.06 -20.46 13.02
N PHE A 64 15.15 -19.71 12.85
CA PHE A 64 15.32 -18.41 13.47
C PHE A 64 15.91 -17.42 12.46
N PRO A 65 15.60 -16.10 12.53
CA PRO A 65 16.17 -15.13 11.62
C PRO A 65 17.69 -15.14 11.61
N THR A 66 18.27 -14.90 10.43
CA THR A 66 19.72 -14.92 10.22
C THR A 66 20.41 -13.65 10.71
N GLU A 67 19.65 -12.59 11.00
CA GLU A 67 20.15 -11.32 11.50
C GLU A 67 19.37 -10.88 12.75
N VAL A 68 20.11 -10.39 13.74
CA VAL A 68 19.57 -9.83 14.97
C VAL A 68 20.30 -8.56 15.36
N PHE A 69 19.67 -7.77 16.21
CA PHE A 69 20.30 -6.63 16.88
C PHE A 69 20.37 -6.90 18.38
N ILE A 70 21.48 -6.53 19.01
CA ILE A 70 21.59 -6.50 20.46
C ILE A 70 21.37 -5.07 20.91
N ALA A 71 20.50 -4.84 21.88
CA ALA A 71 20.25 -3.49 22.39
C ALA A 71 19.75 -3.51 23.83
N GLY A 72 19.90 -2.40 24.53
CA GLY A 72 19.38 -2.24 25.88
C GLY A 72 20.30 -1.40 26.76
N GLU A 73 20.16 -1.59 28.07
CA GLU A 73 21.00 -0.92 29.05
C GLU A 73 22.20 -1.79 29.37
N PHE A 74 23.38 -1.35 28.92
CA PHE A 74 24.66 -1.86 29.38
C PHE A 74 25.13 -1.02 30.57
N ASP A 75 25.65 -1.67 31.61
CA ASP A 75 26.26 -0.98 32.74
C ASP A 75 27.53 -0.25 32.27
N THR A 76 27.45 1.08 32.27
CA THR A 76 28.54 1.96 31.85
C THR A 76 29.36 2.51 33.01
N THR A 77 29.02 2.16 34.26
CA THR A 77 29.68 2.71 35.45
C THR A 77 31.16 2.32 35.54
N THR A 78 31.52 1.17 34.98
CA THR A 78 32.89 0.64 34.99
C THR A 78 33.58 0.74 33.62
N SER A 79 32.83 0.70 32.53
CA SER A 79 33.35 0.81 31.15
C SER A 79 32.24 1.09 30.15
N THR A 80 32.47 2.03 29.23
CA THR A 80 31.54 2.31 28.11
C THR A 80 31.78 1.41 26.90
N VAL A 81 32.86 0.62 26.89
CA VAL A 81 33.30 -0.16 25.71
C VAL A 81 32.23 -1.14 25.25
N ASN A 82 31.58 -1.85 26.17
CA ASN A 82 30.54 -2.82 25.83
C ASN A 82 29.31 -2.14 25.23
N ASN A 83 28.87 -1.03 25.84
CA ASN A 83 27.77 -0.24 25.30
C ASN A 83 28.08 0.25 23.87
N LEU A 84 29.28 0.78 23.64
CA LEU A 84 29.70 1.27 22.32
C LEU A 84 29.83 0.15 21.27
N LYS A 85 30.21 -1.06 21.69
CA LYS A 85 30.46 -2.19 20.79
C LYS A 85 29.20 -3.00 20.47
N TYR A 86 28.27 -3.12 21.41
CA TYR A 86 27.15 -4.06 21.28
C TYR A 86 25.79 -3.39 21.15
N ASN A 87 25.60 -2.19 21.73
CA ASN A 87 24.28 -1.56 21.75
C ASN A 87 23.88 -1.02 20.38
N GLY A 88 22.90 -1.67 19.75
CA GLY A 88 22.44 -1.42 18.38
C GLY A 88 23.32 -2.02 17.30
N ALA A 89 24.30 -2.86 17.66
CA ALA A 89 25.10 -3.58 16.68
C ALA A 89 24.27 -4.72 16.04
N LYS A 90 24.42 -4.87 14.71
CA LYS A 90 23.84 -5.97 13.95
C LYS A 90 24.76 -7.18 13.98
N PHE A 91 24.20 -8.35 14.25
CA PHE A 91 24.91 -9.62 14.25
C PHE A 91 24.25 -10.63 13.31
N SER A 92 25.08 -11.45 12.66
CA SER A 92 24.60 -12.64 11.96
C SER A 92 24.49 -13.81 12.93
N VAL A 93 23.35 -14.48 12.95
CA VAL A 93 23.12 -15.69 13.75
C VAL A 93 23.77 -16.88 13.03
N SER A 94 24.68 -17.59 13.70
CA SER A 94 25.28 -18.83 13.20
C SER A 94 24.48 -20.06 13.61
N SER A 95 23.90 -20.06 14.81
CA SER A 95 22.91 -21.06 15.24
C SER A 95 22.09 -20.57 16.44
N ALA A 96 20.92 -21.18 16.63
CA ALA A 96 20.11 -21.04 17.83
C ALA A 96 19.76 -22.43 18.37
N GLY A 97 19.63 -22.57 19.68
CA GLY A 97 19.26 -23.84 20.28
C GLY A 97 19.35 -23.86 21.80
N THR A 98 19.27 -25.07 22.35
CA THR A 98 19.30 -25.33 23.78
C THR A 98 20.52 -26.17 24.12
N ASP A 99 21.25 -25.81 25.18
CA ASP A 99 22.40 -26.57 25.65
C ASP A 99 21.99 -27.82 26.45
N ALA A 100 22.97 -28.64 26.83
CA ALA A 100 22.74 -29.87 27.60
C ALA A 100 22.16 -29.61 29.01
N ASN A 101 22.25 -28.36 29.50
CA ASN A 101 21.72 -27.93 30.78
C ASN A 101 20.33 -27.28 30.65
N GLY A 102 19.74 -27.25 29.44
CA GLY A 102 18.43 -26.66 29.19
C GLY A 102 18.45 -25.14 29.00
N ASN A 103 19.62 -24.51 28.85
CA ASN A 103 19.69 -23.08 28.59
C ASN A 103 19.58 -22.79 27.10
N GLU A 104 18.75 -21.83 26.77
CA GLU A 104 18.53 -21.35 25.41
C GLU A 104 19.60 -20.32 25.04
N PHE A 105 20.10 -20.41 23.81
CA PHE A 105 21.18 -19.54 23.34
C PHE A 105 21.10 -19.25 21.85
N LEU A 106 21.70 -18.12 21.47
CA LEU A 106 22.10 -17.79 20.11
C LEU A 106 23.62 -17.76 20.02
N ASN A 107 24.17 -18.41 19.01
CA ASN A 107 25.53 -18.19 18.58
C ASN A 107 25.51 -17.12 17.49
N LEU A 108 26.27 -16.05 17.71
CA LEU A 108 26.41 -14.92 16.80
C LEU A 108 27.83 -14.89 16.25
N LYS A 109 27.97 -14.56 14.97
CA LYS A 109 29.29 -14.33 14.38
C LYS A 109 29.90 -13.06 14.95
N SER A 110 31.10 -13.16 15.50
CA SER A 110 31.90 -12.01 15.90
C SER A 110 33.23 -11.99 15.14
N ASP A 111 33.75 -10.79 14.92
CA ASP A 111 35.07 -10.51 14.34
C ASP A 111 36.20 -10.47 15.39
N SER A 112 35.85 -10.60 16.67
CA SER A 112 36.79 -10.60 17.78
C SER A 112 37.08 -12.01 18.26
N THR A 113 38.27 -12.25 18.80
CA THR A 113 38.63 -13.50 19.49
C THR A 113 38.96 -13.27 20.96
N ALA A 114 38.81 -12.02 21.43
CA ALA A 114 39.02 -11.68 22.82
C ALA A 114 37.92 -12.29 23.69
N ALA A 115 38.31 -12.84 24.85
CA ALA A 115 37.34 -13.32 25.82
C ALA A 115 36.52 -12.14 26.36
N ILE A 116 35.19 -12.27 26.29
CA ILE A 116 34.23 -11.26 26.75
C ILE A 116 33.18 -11.96 27.58
N ASN A 117 32.88 -11.39 28.74
CA ASN A 117 31.84 -11.84 29.65
C ASN A 117 30.97 -10.62 29.98
N ILE A 118 29.72 -10.64 29.51
CA ILE A 118 28.74 -9.60 29.81
C ILE A 118 27.82 -10.13 30.90
N THR A 119 27.58 -9.33 31.93
CA THR A 119 26.71 -9.67 33.07
C THR A 119 25.39 -8.88 33.05
N ASP A 120 25.27 -7.91 32.15
CA ASP A 120 24.11 -7.05 31.98
C ASP A 120 22.85 -7.85 31.61
N THR A 121 21.76 -7.61 32.35
CA THR A 121 20.49 -8.34 32.20
C THR A 121 19.40 -7.54 31.51
N LYS A 122 19.56 -6.23 31.39
CA LYS A 122 18.61 -5.32 30.72
C LYS A 122 18.89 -5.18 29.21
N ILE A 123 19.47 -6.22 28.63
CA ILE A 123 19.75 -6.33 27.20
C ILE A 123 18.66 -7.20 26.58
N LYS A 124 18.28 -6.89 25.35
CA LYS A 124 17.36 -7.66 24.53
C LYS A 124 18.01 -8.00 23.19
N VAL A 125 17.59 -9.12 22.63
CA VAL A 125 17.85 -9.51 21.25
C VAL A 125 16.63 -9.13 20.42
N LEU A 126 16.78 -8.14 19.55
CA LEU A 126 15.73 -7.65 18.66
C LEU A 126 15.80 -8.37 17.32
N TYR A 127 14.67 -8.86 16.82
CA TYR A 127 14.59 -9.61 15.57
C TYR A 127 13.26 -9.39 14.86
N THR A 128 13.24 -9.64 13.54
CA THR A 128 12.09 -9.36 12.66
C THR A 128 11.74 -7.87 12.64
N GLU A 129 12.39 -7.13 11.74
CA GLU A 129 12.08 -5.70 11.52
C GLU A 129 10.62 -5.54 11.07
N SER A 130 9.93 -4.56 11.67
CA SER A 130 8.51 -4.34 11.45
C SER A 130 8.25 -3.87 10.03
N LYS A 131 7.26 -4.48 9.38
CA LYS A 131 6.78 -4.06 8.05
C LYS A 131 5.61 -3.08 8.12
N ASP A 132 5.03 -2.94 9.32
CA ASP A 132 3.83 -2.15 9.52
C ASP A 132 4.14 -0.80 10.16
N VAL A 133 5.27 -0.65 10.84
CA VAL A 133 5.68 0.58 11.50
C VAL A 133 7.16 0.86 11.25
N SER A 134 7.49 2.11 10.91
CA SER A 134 8.88 2.61 10.90
C SER A 134 9.02 3.80 11.85
N ALA A 135 10.27 4.14 12.19
CA ALA A 135 10.60 5.29 13.02
C ALA A 135 11.64 6.18 12.34
N GLN A 136 11.50 7.49 12.50
CA GLN A 136 12.43 8.48 11.95
C GLN A 136 12.52 9.70 12.87
N PHE A 137 13.66 10.39 12.85
CA PHE A 137 13.82 11.68 13.52
C PHE A 137 13.13 12.77 12.70
N GLU A 138 12.41 13.67 13.37
CA GLU A 138 11.77 14.80 12.72
C GLU A 138 12.82 15.89 12.39
N GLY A 139 13.03 16.18 11.11
CA GLY A 139 13.76 17.37 10.64
C GLY A 139 15.30 17.29 10.64
N GLY A 140 15.91 16.58 9.69
CA GLY A 140 17.35 16.72 9.47
C GLY A 140 17.87 15.97 8.26
N THR A 141 17.65 16.51 7.06
CA THR A 141 18.27 15.97 5.84
C THR A 141 19.63 16.59 5.51
N ASP A 142 20.11 17.62 6.23
CA ASP A 142 21.40 18.25 5.91
C ASP A 142 22.13 18.70 7.19
N VAL A 143 23.03 17.87 7.70
CA VAL A 143 23.93 18.23 8.80
C VAL A 143 25.33 18.47 8.22
N PHE A 144 25.82 19.71 8.28
CA PHE A 144 27.18 20.03 7.82
C PHE A 144 28.25 19.37 8.70
N SER A 145 29.41 19.05 8.11
CA SER A 145 30.56 18.48 8.84
C SER A 145 31.07 19.43 9.92
N GLY A 146 31.25 18.92 11.16
CA GLY A 146 31.86 19.64 12.29
C GLY A 146 30.90 20.26 13.31
N GLN A 147 29.59 20.05 13.19
CA GLN A 147 28.60 20.47 14.20
C GLN A 147 28.62 19.54 15.42
N THR A 148 28.71 20.09 16.64
CA THR A 148 28.70 19.36 17.91
C THR A 148 27.31 19.31 18.57
N GLU A 149 26.34 20.06 18.07
CA GLU A 149 24.95 20.02 18.54
C GLU A 149 23.98 19.89 17.35
N HIS A 150 23.23 18.78 17.35
CA HIS A 150 22.26 18.48 16.29
C HIS A 150 20.97 19.31 16.49
N PHE A 151 20.53 20.03 15.45
CA PHE A 151 19.22 20.69 15.39
C PHE A 151 18.09 19.78 14.86
N GLY A 152 18.33 18.47 14.78
CA GLY A 152 17.26 17.51 14.50
C GLY A 152 16.35 17.42 15.72
N SER A 153 15.06 17.65 15.54
CA SER A 153 14.08 17.71 16.63
C SER A 153 14.26 16.54 17.61
N ASN A 154 14.12 16.79 18.92
CA ASN A 154 14.16 15.76 19.98
C ASN A 154 12.97 14.77 19.93
N ARG A 155 12.30 14.63 18.78
CA ARG A 155 11.08 13.85 18.59
C ARG A 155 11.34 12.72 17.61
N ILE A 156 11.04 11.51 18.06
CA ILE A 156 10.96 10.32 17.23
C ILE A 156 9.53 10.23 16.72
N VAL A 157 9.37 10.18 15.40
CA VAL A 157 8.08 9.98 14.73
C VAL A 157 7.96 8.52 14.34
N LEU A 158 6.88 7.87 14.77
CA LEU A 158 6.50 6.54 14.26
C LEU A 158 5.52 6.72 13.11
N LYS A 159 5.77 6.02 12.02
CA LYS A 159 4.93 6.01 10.83
C LYS A 159 4.40 4.60 10.61
N GLU A 160 3.08 4.46 10.51
CA GLU A 160 2.48 3.23 10.02
C GLU A 160 2.68 3.13 8.49
N LEU A 161 3.17 2.00 7.99
CA LEU A 161 3.41 1.77 6.57
C LEU A 161 2.18 1.18 5.87
N ASN A 162 1.48 0.23 6.49
CA ASN A 162 0.46 -0.59 5.83
C ASN A 162 -0.84 -0.72 6.66
N LYS A 163 -1.40 0.40 7.13
CA LYS A 163 -2.57 0.40 8.05
C LYS A 163 -3.88 -0.14 7.46
N HIS A 164 -3.93 -0.44 6.17
CA HIS A 164 -5.16 -0.82 5.49
C HIS A 164 -4.96 -2.11 4.70
N SER A 165 -5.30 -3.25 5.32
CA SER A 165 -5.24 -4.58 4.70
C SER A 165 -6.23 -4.77 3.54
N TYR A 166 -6.98 -3.74 3.17
CA TYR A 166 -7.84 -3.72 1.99
C TYR A 166 -7.08 -3.09 0.81
N LEU A 167 -6.85 -3.87 -0.25
CA LEU A 167 -6.59 -3.29 -1.56
C LEU A 167 -7.91 -2.76 -2.13
N ASN A 168 -7.87 -1.84 -3.11
CA ASN A 168 -9.06 -1.45 -3.87
C ASN A 168 -9.81 -2.67 -4.44
N LYS A 169 -9.10 -3.78 -4.69
CA LYS A 169 -9.64 -5.08 -5.14
C LYS A 169 -10.41 -5.85 -4.06
N ASN A 170 -10.15 -5.59 -2.78
CA ASN A 170 -10.86 -6.18 -1.65
C ASN A 170 -12.18 -5.43 -1.36
N ILE A 171 -12.37 -4.25 -1.94
CA ILE A 171 -13.68 -3.60 -2.02
C ILE A 171 -14.39 -4.18 -3.25
N LYS A 172 -14.77 -5.45 -3.16
CA LYS A 172 -15.61 -6.09 -4.17
C LYS A 172 -17.03 -5.59 -4.00
N GLN A 173 -17.69 -5.35 -5.13
CA GLN A 173 -19.14 -5.15 -5.17
C GLN A 173 -19.81 -6.31 -4.43
N PRO A 174 -20.80 -6.04 -3.57
CA PRO A 174 -21.54 -7.10 -2.90
C PRO A 174 -22.22 -7.98 -3.96
N ASP A 175 -22.00 -9.29 -3.84
CA ASP A 175 -22.63 -10.34 -4.64
C ASP A 175 -23.33 -11.35 -3.71
N THR A 176 -24.35 -11.99 -4.25
CA THR A 176 -25.03 -13.12 -3.63
C THR A 176 -25.58 -14.02 -4.72
N LEU A 177 -26.04 -15.19 -4.34
CA LEU A 177 -26.74 -16.11 -5.23
C LEU A 177 -28.23 -16.14 -4.88
N ILE A 178 -29.08 -16.39 -5.88
CA ILE A 178 -30.46 -16.79 -5.65
C ILE A 178 -30.44 -18.10 -4.86
N ASN A 179 -31.27 -18.17 -3.83
CA ASN A 179 -31.49 -19.35 -3.00
C ASN A 179 -33.00 -19.62 -2.96
N ASP A 180 -33.53 -19.96 -4.13
CA ASP A 180 -34.95 -20.19 -4.34
C ASP A 180 -35.12 -21.15 -5.53
N ASP A 181 -35.81 -22.25 -5.29
CA ASP A 181 -36.07 -23.30 -6.28
C ASP A 181 -37.01 -22.82 -7.41
N SER A 182 -37.68 -21.67 -7.25
CA SER A 182 -38.69 -21.20 -8.20
C SER A 182 -38.67 -19.68 -8.44
N VAL A 183 -37.76 -19.23 -9.31
CA VAL A 183 -37.79 -17.88 -9.89
C VAL A 183 -38.15 -17.96 -11.38
N ASP A 184 -39.40 -17.65 -11.71
CA ASP A 184 -39.89 -17.58 -13.09
C ASP A 184 -40.19 -16.12 -13.51
N ALA A 185 -40.75 -15.94 -14.72
CA ALA A 185 -41.04 -14.61 -15.29
C ALA A 185 -42.16 -13.86 -14.54
N SER A 186 -42.92 -14.54 -13.70
CA SER A 186 -44.05 -14.01 -12.92
C SER A 186 -43.90 -14.18 -11.39
N THR A 187 -42.96 -15.02 -10.95
CA THR A 187 -42.74 -15.40 -9.55
C THR A 187 -41.26 -15.22 -9.18
N PRO A 188 -40.90 -14.58 -8.06
CA PRO A 188 -41.76 -13.78 -7.20
C PRO A 188 -42.30 -12.54 -7.94
N ALA A 189 -43.56 -12.19 -7.67
CA ALA A 189 -44.23 -11.03 -8.27
C ALA A 189 -43.72 -9.70 -7.69
N THR A 190 -44.01 -8.59 -8.37
CA THR A 190 -43.76 -7.24 -7.85
C THR A 190 -44.44 -7.02 -6.49
N GLY A 191 -43.72 -6.43 -5.54
CA GLY A 191 -44.11 -6.31 -4.13
C GLY A 191 -43.73 -7.53 -3.28
N GLY A 192 -43.29 -8.62 -3.90
CA GLY A 192 -42.86 -9.85 -3.24
C GLY A 192 -41.45 -9.78 -2.64
N ALA A 193 -40.90 -10.96 -2.39
CA ALA A 193 -39.59 -11.15 -1.78
C ALA A 193 -38.73 -12.09 -2.64
N LEU A 194 -37.43 -11.84 -2.70
CA LEU A 194 -36.45 -12.67 -3.39
C LEU A 194 -35.46 -13.23 -2.36
N THR A 195 -35.45 -14.55 -2.21
CA THR A 195 -34.57 -15.26 -1.26
C THR A 195 -33.18 -15.46 -1.86
N VAL A 196 -32.17 -15.20 -1.04
CA VAL A 196 -30.76 -15.21 -1.44
C VAL A 196 -29.90 -15.74 -0.31
N ASP A 197 -28.69 -16.21 -0.63
CA ASP A 197 -27.75 -16.71 0.38
C ASP A 197 -27.37 -15.66 1.44
N THR A 198 -27.19 -14.40 1.01
CA THR A 198 -26.86 -13.30 1.92
C THR A 198 -27.19 -11.95 1.31
N THR A 199 -27.60 -10.99 2.13
CA THR A 199 -27.71 -9.59 1.71
C THR A 199 -26.58 -8.74 2.30
N ALA A 200 -25.56 -9.36 2.89
CA ALA A 200 -24.45 -8.65 3.51
C ALA A 200 -23.74 -7.73 2.49
N GLY A 201 -23.59 -6.47 2.84
CA GLY A 201 -22.96 -5.47 1.98
C GLY A 201 -23.90 -4.79 0.99
N PHE A 202 -25.15 -5.25 0.83
CA PHE A 202 -26.16 -4.54 0.03
C PHE A 202 -26.78 -3.38 0.84
N PRO A 203 -27.11 -2.23 0.21
CA PRO A 203 -27.86 -1.15 0.85
C PRO A 203 -29.30 -1.58 1.16
N THR A 204 -30.02 -0.85 2.02
CA THR A 204 -31.40 -1.20 2.38
C THR A 204 -32.41 -1.09 1.22
N SER A 205 -32.05 -0.40 0.15
CA SER A 205 -32.80 -0.32 -1.10
C SER A 205 -31.83 -0.14 -2.27
N GLY A 206 -32.16 -0.66 -3.45
CA GLY A 206 -31.32 -0.50 -4.63
C GLY A 206 -31.86 -1.26 -5.83
N THR A 207 -30.99 -1.43 -6.83
CA THR A 207 -31.28 -2.19 -8.05
C THR A 207 -30.29 -3.34 -8.16
N LEU A 208 -30.80 -4.55 -8.25
CA LEU A 208 -30.05 -5.78 -8.48
C LEU A 208 -29.98 -6.06 -9.99
N LEU A 209 -28.90 -6.70 -10.42
CA LEU A 209 -28.71 -7.24 -11.76
C LEU A 209 -28.58 -8.76 -11.64
N VAL A 210 -29.46 -9.48 -12.34
CA VAL A 210 -29.47 -10.95 -12.42
C VAL A 210 -29.53 -11.32 -13.90
N GLY A 211 -28.43 -11.85 -14.44
CA GLY A 211 -28.29 -12.01 -15.89
C GLY A 211 -28.45 -10.67 -16.62
N THR A 212 -29.54 -10.51 -17.38
CA THR A 212 -29.91 -9.27 -18.08
C THR A 212 -31.08 -8.52 -17.43
N GLU A 213 -31.67 -9.08 -16.37
CA GLU A 213 -32.80 -8.48 -15.67
C GLU A 213 -32.31 -7.53 -14.56
N GLN A 214 -32.99 -6.38 -14.46
CA GLN A 214 -32.82 -5.46 -13.33
C GLN A 214 -34.02 -5.57 -12.38
N ILE A 215 -33.76 -5.77 -11.09
CA ILE A 215 -34.78 -5.93 -10.06
C ILE A 215 -34.56 -4.85 -8.99
N THR A 216 -35.51 -3.94 -8.79
CA THR A 216 -35.42 -2.99 -7.66
C THR A 216 -35.93 -3.63 -6.38
N TYR A 217 -35.46 -3.18 -5.22
CA TYR A 217 -35.95 -3.60 -3.90
C TYR A 217 -35.95 -2.42 -2.93
N THR A 218 -36.81 -2.50 -1.91
CA THR A 218 -37.04 -1.39 -0.96
C THR A 218 -36.72 -1.74 0.48
N GLY A 219 -36.44 -3.01 0.77
CA GLY A 219 -35.98 -3.48 2.07
C GLY A 219 -35.18 -4.77 1.95
N LEU A 220 -34.51 -5.17 3.03
CA LEU A 220 -33.82 -6.47 3.13
C LEU A 220 -33.90 -7.06 4.54
N THR A 221 -33.81 -8.38 4.63
CA THR A 221 -33.44 -9.14 5.83
C THR A 221 -32.02 -9.69 5.64
N SER A 222 -31.50 -10.57 6.51
CA SER A 222 -30.18 -11.18 6.31
C SER A 222 -30.04 -12.02 5.02
N THR A 223 -31.15 -12.53 4.48
CA THR A 223 -31.18 -13.53 3.39
C THR A 223 -32.32 -13.27 2.39
N THR A 224 -32.87 -12.07 2.35
CA THR A 224 -34.03 -11.79 1.50
C THR A 224 -34.09 -10.31 1.11
N PHE A 225 -34.32 -10.04 -0.17
CA PHE A 225 -34.71 -8.71 -0.64
C PHE A 225 -36.24 -8.60 -0.67
N THR A 226 -36.79 -7.50 -0.18
CA THR A 226 -38.24 -7.32 0.01
C THR A 226 -38.76 -6.10 -0.75
N GLY A 227 -40.05 -6.11 -1.08
CA GLY A 227 -40.70 -5.06 -1.86
C GLY A 227 -40.04 -4.94 -3.23
N ILE A 228 -39.80 -6.07 -3.88
CA ILE A 228 -39.07 -6.12 -5.15
C ILE A 228 -39.93 -5.63 -6.32
N THR A 229 -39.34 -5.08 -7.36
CA THR A 229 -39.99 -4.87 -8.66
C THR A 229 -39.13 -5.51 -9.75
N ARG A 230 -39.66 -6.56 -10.39
CA ARG A 230 -39.03 -7.29 -11.50
C ARG A 230 -39.09 -6.48 -12.80
N GLY A 231 -38.20 -6.74 -13.75
CA GLY A 231 -38.20 -6.06 -15.04
C GLY A 231 -38.08 -4.53 -14.96
N ALA A 232 -37.34 -4.01 -13.97
CA ALA A 232 -37.14 -2.58 -13.82
C ALA A 232 -36.26 -2.01 -14.94
N ASN A 233 -36.26 -0.68 -15.10
CA ASN A 233 -35.41 0.05 -16.05
C ASN A 233 -35.47 -0.49 -17.50
N SER A 234 -36.68 -0.81 -17.96
CA SER A 234 -36.94 -1.35 -19.30
C SER A 234 -36.32 -2.73 -19.58
N THR A 235 -36.03 -3.50 -18.53
CA THR A 235 -35.70 -4.93 -18.65
C THR A 235 -36.95 -5.80 -18.58
N THR A 236 -36.87 -7.05 -18.99
CA THR A 236 -37.98 -8.01 -18.92
C THR A 236 -37.74 -9.00 -17.78
N ALA A 237 -38.78 -9.29 -17.01
CA ALA A 237 -38.71 -10.35 -16.00
C ALA A 237 -38.38 -11.70 -16.65
N ALA A 238 -37.31 -12.35 -16.18
CA ALA A 238 -36.81 -13.61 -16.72
C ALA A 238 -36.90 -14.73 -15.68
N ALA A 239 -36.89 -15.99 -16.14
CA ALA A 239 -36.66 -17.10 -15.22
C ALA A 239 -35.18 -17.14 -14.84
N HIS A 240 -34.90 -17.39 -13.56
CA HIS A 240 -33.55 -17.55 -13.03
C HIS A 240 -33.46 -18.90 -12.31
N LEU A 241 -32.30 -19.54 -12.43
CA LEU A 241 -32.04 -20.78 -11.72
C LEU A 241 -31.61 -20.48 -10.28
N ASP A 242 -31.72 -21.49 -9.43
CA ASP A 242 -30.98 -21.51 -8.18
C ASP A 242 -29.48 -21.31 -8.44
N ASP A 243 -28.78 -20.71 -7.48
CA ASP A 243 -27.39 -20.26 -7.60
C ASP A 243 -27.11 -19.18 -8.68
N ALA A 244 -28.15 -18.58 -9.29
CA ALA A 244 -27.94 -17.49 -10.22
C ALA A 244 -27.32 -16.27 -9.52
N SER A 245 -26.24 -15.73 -10.08
CA SER A 245 -25.49 -14.63 -9.47
C SER A 245 -26.25 -13.30 -9.54
N ILE A 246 -26.34 -12.64 -8.38
CA ILE A 246 -26.92 -11.31 -8.20
C ILE A 246 -25.82 -10.31 -7.88
N LYS A 247 -25.86 -9.15 -8.53
CA LYS A 247 -24.96 -8.01 -8.25
C LYS A 247 -25.74 -6.71 -8.09
N LEU A 248 -25.23 -5.76 -7.30
CA LEU A 248 -25.86 -4.44 -7.16
C LEU A 248 -25.58 -3.52 -8.36
N LEU A 249 -26.55 -3.25 -9.23
CA LEU A 249 -26.38 -2.48 -10.47
C LEU A 249 -25.65 -1.14 -10.30
N THR A 250 -25.95 -0.39 -9.23
CA THR A 250 -25.40 0.96 -8.99
C THR A 250 -24.16 0.97 -8.10
N PHE A 251 -23.44 -0.15 -7.99
CA PHE A 251 -22.04 -0.09 -7.55
C PHE A 251 -21.19 0.47 -8.71
N THR A 252 -21.41 1.74 -9.04
CA THR A 252 -20.55 2.45 -9.97
C THR A 252 -19.19 2.58 -9.30
N ASP A 253 -18.10 2.50 -10.06
CA ASP A 253 -16.72 2.79 -9.65
C ASP A 253 -16.57 4.14 -8.88
N GLY A 254 -17.65 4.94 -8.88
CA GLY A 254 -17.96 6.12 -8.08
C GLY A 254 -17.69 6.05 -6.57
N ILE A 255 -17.90 4.91 -5.89
CA ILE A 255 -17.65 4.82 -4.43
C ILE A 255 -16.15 5.02 -4.13
N MET A 256 -15.28 4.68 -5.08
CA MET A 256 -13.84 4.97 -5.03
C MET A 256 -13.45 6.20 -5.86
N SER A 257 -14.28 6.64 -6.81
CA SER A 257 -14.03 7.85 -7.63
C SER A 257 -13.96 9.15 -6.81
N GLY A 258 -14.49 9.16 -5.59
CA GLY A 258 -14.34 10.29 -4.65
C GLY A 258 -12.97 10.35 -3.96
N PHE A 259 -12.17 9.28 -4.02
CA PHE A 259 -10.77 9.33 -3.58
C PHE A 259 -9.96 10.00 -4.69
N LYS A 260 -9.67 11.29 -4.52
CA LYS A 260 -8.51 11.90 -5.18
C LYS A 260 -7.25 11.25 -4.61
N ASP A 261 -6.73 10.23 -5.27
CA ASP A 261 -5.32 9.86 -5.09
C ASP A 261 -4.49 11.05 -5.61
N ILE A 262 -4.01 11.88 -4.69
CA ILE A 262 -3.23 13.10 -4.98
C ILE A 262 -1.99 12.80 -5.85
N LEU A 263 -1.52 11.54 -5.90
CA LEU A 263 -0.35 11.13 -6.69
C LEU A 263 -0.69 10.38 -7.99
N ARG A 264 -1.95 10.03 -8.24
CA ARG A 264 -2.42 9.39 -9.49
C ARG A 264 -3.52 10.18 -10.16
N GLU A 265 -3.34 11.51 -10.23
CA GLU A 265 -4.07 12.37 -11.14
C GLU A 265 -3.63 12.08 -12.59
N THR A 266 -4.09 10.94 -13.13
CA THR A 266 -4.06 10.67 -14.56
C THR A 266 -5.46 10.26 -15.03
N THR A 267 -6.44 11.13 -14.81
CA THR A 267 -7.23 11.50 -15.97
C THR A 267 -6.34 12.40 -16.81
N LEU A 268 -5.84 11.89 -17.94
CA LEU A 268 -5.34 12.76 -19.01
C LEU A 268 -6.55 13.53 -19.58
N SER A 269 -7.12 14.45 -18.81
CA SER A 269 -7.99 15.54 -19.31
C SER A 269 -7.18 16.82 -19.53
N SER A 270 -5.88 16.80 -19.21
CA SER A 270 -4.94 17.74 -19.81
C SER A 270 -3.55 17.15 -19.75
N VAL A 271 -2.88 17.11 -20.90
CA VAL A 271 -1.42 16.99 -20.94
C VAL A 271 -0.88 18.19 -20.15
N PRO A 272 -0.01 18.00 -19.14
CA PRO A 272 0.62 19.11 -18.45
C PRO A 272 1.34 19.97 -19.49
N SER A 273 0.84 21.17 -19.74
CA SER A 273 1.45 22.09 -20.70
C SER A 273 2.76 22.58 -20.08
N THR A 274 3.87 21.99 -20.47
CA THR A 274 5.17 22.59 -20.21
C THR A 274 5.34 23.76 -21.18
N ARG A 275 4.83 24.93 -20.75
CA ARG A 275 4.93 26.28 -21.36
C ARG A 275 4.10 26.51 -22.63
N ALA A 276 3.02 27.29 -22.49
CA ALA A 276 2.83 28.56 -23.21
C ALA A 276 1.52 29.23 -22.79
N VAL A 277 1.53 30.56 -22.81
CA VAL A 277 0.45 31.47 -22.41
C VAL A 277 -0.81 31.20 -23.26
N ASN A 278 -1.96 31.05 -22.60
CA ASN A 278 -3.31 30.76 -23.11
C ASN A 278 -3.64 29.27 -23.35
N ALA A 279 -4.51 28.73 -22.48
CA ALA A 279 -4.97 27.35 -22.47
C ALA A 279 -5.81 27.00 -23.73
N PRO A 280 -5.66 25.79 -24.31
CA PRO A 280 -6.59 25.28 -25.31
C PRO A 280 -7.81 24.64 -24.63
N THR A 281 -9.02 24.91 -25.13
CA THR A 281 -10.23 24.15 -24.82
C THR A 281 -10.18 22.77 -25.48
N GLU A 282 -10.64 21.75 -24.76
CA GLU A 282 -10.66 20.35 -25.22
C GLU A 282 -11.54 20.16 -26.46
N GLY A 283 -11.14 19.21 -27.33
CA GLY A 283 -12.09 18.56 -28.24
C GLY A 283 -11.79 18.62 -29.73
N THR A 284 -10.72 19.25 -30.19
CA THR A 284 -10.45 19.31 -31.64
C THR A 284 -8.97 19.11 -31.94
N ASN A 285 -8.67 18.06 -32.72
CA ASN A 285 -7.37 17.84 -33.36
C ASN A 285 -7.17 18.94 -34.43
N VAL A 286 -6.94 20.17 -34.00
CA VAL A 286 -6.78 21.32 -34.89
C VAL A 286 -5.31 21.42 -35.25
N ILE A 287 -5.00 21.06 -36.49
CA ILE A 287 -3.81 21.56 -37.18
C ILE A 287 -3.87 23.08 -37.06
N ARG A 288 -2.90 23.69 -36.36
CA ARG A 288 -2.89 25.14 -36.13
C ARG A 288 -2.82 25.85 -37.48
N GLU A 289 -3.84 26.66 -37.79
CA GLU A 289 -3.78 27.62 -38.87
C GLU A 289 -2.68 28.64 -38.59
N ARG A 290 -1.88 28.95 -39.62
CA ARG A 290 -1.14 30.21 -39.67
C ARG A 290 -1.77 31.06 -40.75
N THR A 291 -2.57 32.05 -40.37
CA THR A 291 -3.18 32.97 -41.33
C THR A 291 -2.10 33.89 -41.93
N GLY A 292 -1.90 33.86 -43.25
CA GLY A 292 -1.01 34.78 -43.99
C GLY A 292 -0.15 34.13 -45.09
N ALA A 293 0.14 34.87 -46.16
CA ALA A 293 0.87 34.37 -47.33
C ALA A 293 2.23 33.74 -46.97
N ALA A 294 2.44 32.46 -47.31
CA ALA A 294 3.72 31.78 -47.16
C ALA A 294 4.66 32.15 -48.32
N ALA A 295 5.91 32.51 -48.01
CA ALA A 295 6.94 32.74 -49.03
C ALA A 295 7.36 31.42 -49.71
N SER A 296 7.78 31.52 -50.98
CA SER A 296 8.26 30.38 -51.76
C SER A 296 9.40 29.65 -51.04
N GLY A 297 9.23 28.34 -50.81
CA GLY A 297 10.21 27.47 -50.14
C GLY A 297 9.88 27.06 -48.70
N SER A 298 8.74 27.47 -48.13
CA SER A 298 8.31 27.02 -46.78
C SER A 298 7.50 25.71 -46.80
N THR A 299 7.62 24.92 -45.73
CA THR A 299 6.97 23.61 -45.52
C THR A 299 5.58 23.69 -44.88
N SER A 300 4.96 24.88 -44.84
CA SER A 300 3.73 25.14 -44.08
C SER A 300 2.53 25.35 -45.02
N LEU A 301 1.39 24.73 -44.71
CA LEU A 301 0.10 24.97 -45.38
C LEU A 301 -0.60 26.16 -44.72
N VAL A 302 -1.17 27.05 -45.53
CA VAL A 302 -1.96 28.20 -45.09
C VAL A 302 -3.32 28.20 -45.78
N VAL A 303 -4.37 28.64 -45.07
CA VAL A 303 -5.68 28.96 -45.65
C VAL A 303 -5.75 30.45 -45.94
N ASP A 304 -6.21 30.83 -47.12
CA ASP A 304 -6.39 32.24 -47.46
C ASP A 304 -7.66 32.78 -46.77
N GLY A 305 -7.50 33.68 -45.79
CA GLY A 305 -8.60 34.42 -45.15
C GLY A 305 -9.37 33.75 -43.99
N GLY A 306 -8.96 32.58 -43.48
CA GLY A 306 -9.61 31.88 -42.37
C GLY A 306 -8.96 32.07 -40.99
N THR A 307 -9.77 32.17 -39.93
CA THR A 307 -9.33 32.15 -38.52
C THR A 307 -10.04 31.06 -37.69
N GLN A 308 -10.61 30.05 -38.33
CA GLN A 308 -11.51 29.06 -37.70
C GLN A 308 -11.21 27.60 -38.09
N GLY A 309 -10.01 27.31 -38.59
CA GLY A 309 -9.59 25.97 -39.05
C GLY A 309 -9.88 25.71 -40.54
N ILE A 310 -9.20 24.71 -41.12
CA ILE A 310 -9.44 24.25 -42.50
C ILE A 310 -10.82 23.57 -42.57
N ARG A 311 -11.75 24.12 -43.35
CA ARG A 311 -13.06 23.53 -43.63
C ARG A 311 -13.18 23.14 -45.11
N VAL A 312 -14.14 22.27 -45.40
CA VAL A 312 -14.51 21.93 -46.79
C VAL A 312 -14.97 23.21 -47.50
N GLY A 313 -14.41 23.47 -48.67
CA GLY A 313 -14.60 24.67 -49.47
C GLY A 313 -13.56 25.79 -49.23
N ASP A 314 -12.74 25.70 -48.19
CA ASP A 314 -11.68 26.70 -47.96
C ASP A 314 -10.53 26.51 -48.96
N MET A 315 -9.95 27.63 -49.41
CA MET A 315 -8.84 27.64 -50.37
C MET A 315 -7.49 27.56 -49.65
N VAL A 316 -6.70 26.54 -49.98
CA VAL A 316 -5.39 26.29 -49.36
C VAL A 316 -4.26 26.71 -50.28
N VAL A 317 -3.21 27.28 -49.70
CA VAL A 317 -1.99 27.69 -50.40
C VAL A 317 -0.75 27.11 -49.72
N GLY A 318 0.20 26.64 -50.53
CA GLY A 318 1.43 26.01 -50.06
C GLY A 318 2.35 25.59 -51.21
N ALA A 319 3.61 25.29 -50.90
CA ALA A 319 4.57 24.84 -51.90
C ALA A 319 4.11 23.51 -52.54
N GLY A 320 3.97 23.49 -53.87
CA GLY A 320 3.55 22.31 -54.63
C GLY A 320 2.03 22.11 -54.73
N ILE A 321 1.22 22.99 -54.12
CA ILE A 321 -0.24 22.99 -54.27
C ILE A 321 -0.63 23.95 -55.40
N PRO A 322 -1.35 23.50 -56.44
CA PRO A 322 -1.84 24.38 -57.50
C PRO A 322 -2.67 25.54 -56.95
N ALA A 323 -2.50 26.74 -57.51
CA ALA A 323 -3.28 27.91 -57.10
C ALA A 323 -4.77 27.64 -57.34
N GLY A 324 -5.62 27.98 -56.36
CA GLY A 324 -7.07 27.73 -56.42
C GLY A 324 -7.51 26.35 -55.91
N THR A 325 -6.61 25.54 -55.34
CA THR A 325 -6.99 24.25 -54.73
C THR A 325 -7.90 24.46 -53.51
N ILE A 326 -9.03 23.77 -53.50
CA ILE A 326 -10.02 23.79 -52.41
C ILE A 326 -10.03 22.47 -51.66
N CYS A 327 -10.31 22.52 -50.35
CA CYS A 327 -10.53 21.33 -49.55
C CYS A 327 -11.90 20.72 -49.90
N ASP A 328 -11.94 19.47 -50.34
CA ASP A 328 -13.19 18.77 -50.71
C ASP A 328 -13.50 17.66 -49.70
N SER A 329 -14.78 17.33 -49.51
CA SER A 329 -15.20 16.20 -48.68
C SER A 329 -15.30 14.93 -49.54
N TYR A 330 -14.53 13.90 -49.21
CA TYR A 330 -14.68 12.56 -49.77
C TYR A 330 -15.50 11.66 -48.85
#